data_AF-A0A6P1ES39-F1
#
_entry.id   AF-A0A6P1ES39-F1
#
_cell.length_a   1.000
_cell.length_b   1.000
_cell.length_c   1.000
_cell.angle_alpha   90.00
_cell.angle_beta   90.00
_cell.angle_gamma   90.00
#
_symmetry.space_group_name_H-M   'P 1'
#
loop_
_entity.id
_entity.type
_entity.pdbx_description
1 polymer ?
#
loop_
_entity_poly.entity_id
_entity_poly.type
_entity_poly.pdbx_seq_one_letter_code
_entity_poly.pdbx_strand_id
1 'polypeptide(L)'
;MTTFKALFNQMGKKKRRSVYLLALLQLVAASVFALWALFSNGGAFSNQDKPIAWFVMVFTFAPLADMAYVVLSAWQNEKEYSSQTWRLVPVSSSKFYLANILSAIVNGLYLVLIQIGMGVVTFLPALISNDVRTNIWEINQAISKSSQAGDFWQKLSDSFPIGEMLSALLAFLLFAILVYSIVTTLNLSSRTITDFLPDKHSKLIRFVIMIVLIFIFIVLTNNLGSLLNQLRWGETSNGLVAFAEGNLMMALIDIILGSINIWLLKDFHEGK
;
A
#
# COMPACT_ATOMS: atom_id res chain seq x y z
N MET A 1 8.56 -6.35 30.37
CA MET A 1 8.58 -6.38 28.89
C MET A 1 7.55 -5.42 28.35
N THR A 2 7.84 -4.69 27.29
CA THR A 2 6.83 -3.85 26.62
C THR A 2 5.90 -4.74 25.79
N THR A 3 4.62 -4.39 25.72
CA THR A 3 3.65 -5.16 24.94
C THR A 3 3.71 -4.78 23.47
N PHE A 4 3.43 -5.74 22.59
CA PHE A 4 3.35 -5.51 21.14
C PHE A 4 2.41 -4.35 20.80
N LYS A 5 1.24 -4.29 21.46
CA LYS A 5 0.25 -3.22 21.30
C LYS A 5 0.82 -1.84 21.64
N ALA A 6 1.57 -1.71 22.73
CA ALA A 6 2.19 -0.44 23.11
C ALA A 6 3.21 0.01 22.06
N LEU A 7 4.07 -0.91 21.61
CA LEU A 7 5.07 -0.65 20.57
C LEU A 7 4.42 -0.22 19.24
N PHE A 8 3.49 -1.04 18.74
CA PHE A 8 2.72 -0.80 17.52
C PHE A 8 2.05 0.58 17.54
N ASN A 9 1.40 0.94 18.66
CA ASN A 9 0.73 2.23 18.79
C ASN A 9 1.71 3.41 18.75
N GLN A 10 2.88 3.29 19.38
CA GLN A 10 3.87 4.37 19.41
C GLN A 10 4.54 4.57 18.05
N MET A 11 4.91 3.50 17.37
CA MET A 11 5.42 3.55 15.99
C MET A 11 4.35 4.11 15.04
N GLY A 12 3.10 3.66 15.18
CA GLY A 12 1.98 4.14 14.39
C GLY A 12 1.66 5.62 14.61
N LYS A 13 1.82 6.16 15.83
CA LYS A 13 1.65 7.59 16.12
C LYS A 13 2.61 8.46 15.31
N LYS A 14 3.86 8.04 15.14
CA LYS A 14 4.85 8.79 14.34
C LYS A 14 4.45 8.86 12.86
N LYS A 15 3.97 7.74 12.31
CA LYS A 15 3.56 7.62 10.90
C LYS A 15 2.27 8.38 10.58
N ARG A 16 1.35 8.44 11.53
CA ARG A 16 0.04 9.11 11.40
C ARG A 16 0.12 10.60 11.08
N ARG A 17 1.17 11.31 11.51
CA ARG A 17 1.39 12.70 11.07
C ARG A 17 1.56 12.80 9.55
N SER A 18 2.25 11.83 8.95
CA SER A 18 2.46 11.79 7.49
C SER A 18 1.15 11.53 6.77
N VAL A 19 0.29 10.66 7.30
CA VAL A 19 -1.06 10.40 6.77
C VAL A 19 -1.88 11.69 6.67
N TYR A 20 -1.98 12.44 7.77
CA TYR A 20 -2.77 13.68 7.77
C TYR A 20 -2.20 14.74 6.84
N LEU A 21 -0.87 14.88 6.79
CA LEU A 21 -0.22 15.86 5.92
C LEU A 21 -0.43 15.53 4.45
N LEU A 22 -0.29 14.25 4.07
CA LEU A 22 -0.51 13.81 2.69
C LEU A 22 -1.97 13.91 2.28
N ALA A 23 -2.91 13.54 3.14
CA ALA A 23 -4.34 13.72 2.88
C ALA A 23 -4.70 15.19 2.67
N LEU A 24 -4.16 16.09 3.50
CA LEU A 24 -4.35 17.53 3.36
C LEU A 24 -3.75 18.05 2.04
N LEU A 25 -2.52 17.64 1.72
CA LEU A 25 -1.83 18.03 0.49
C LEU A 25 -2.59 17.55 -0.75
N GLN A 26 -3.06 16.30 -0.74
CA GLN A 26 -3.89 15.72 -1.79
C GLN A 26 -5.17 16.53 -1.97
N LEU A 27 -5.88 16.86 -0.87
CA LEU A 27 -7.12 17.63 -0.94
C LEU A 27 -6.88 19.03 -1.50
N VAL A 28 -5.80 19.71 -1.09
CA VAL A 28 -5.44 21.03 -1.62
C VAL A 28 -5.13 20.94 -3.11
N ALA A 29 -4.29 19.99 -3.53
CA ALA A 29 -3.96 19.79 -4.94
C ALA A 29 -5.22 19.51 -5.77
N ALA A 30 -6.03 18.54 -5.33
CA ALA A 30 -7.30 18.21 -5.99
C ALA A 30 -8.23 19.42 -6.09
N SER A 31 -8.33 20.24 -5.04
CA SER A 31 -9.19 21.43 -5.04
C SER A 31 -8.69 22.50 -6.01
N VAL A 32 -7.38 22.74 -6.08
CA VAL A 32 -6.79 23.70 -7.03
C VAL A 32 -7.06 23.27 -8.47
N PHE A 33 -6.85 22.00 -8.80
CA PHE A 33 -7.09 21.49 -10.14
C PHE A 33 -8.59 21.37 -10.49
N ALA A 34 -9.44 21.09 -9.51
CA ALA A 34 -10.89 21.09 -9.70
C ALA A 34 -11.41 22.51 -9.97
N LEU A 35 -10.94 23.52 -9.22
CA LEU A 35 -11.29 24.92 -9.48
C LEU A 35 -10.80 25.35 -10.86
N TRP A 36 -9.55 25.03 -11.20
CA TRP A 36 -9.04 25.29 -12.54
C TRP A 36 -9.90 24.63 -13.63
N ALA A 37 -10.30 23.37 -13.45
CA ALA A 37 -11.18 22.65 -14.37
C ALA A 37 -12.56 23.32 -14.52
N LEU A 38 -13.15 23.82 -13.44
CA LEU A 38 -14.44 24.51 -13.46
C LEU A 38 -14.39 25.84 -14.24
N PHE A 39 -13.31 26.61 -14.10
CA PHE A 39 -13.15 27.92 -14.72
C PHE A 39 -12.44 27.90 -16.08
N SER A 40 -11.79 26.80 -16.45
CA SER A 40 -11.13 26.68 -17.74
C SER A 40 -12.17 26.57 -18.87
N ASN A 41 -12.09 27.47 -19.85
CA ASN A 41 -12.88 27.38 -21.09
C ASN A 41 -12.30 26.36 -22.10
N GLY A 42 -11.23 25.64 -21.72
CA GLY A 42 -10.31 24.94 -22.62
C GLY A 42 -10.44 23.41 -22.69
N GLY A 43 -11.56 22.81 -22.26
CA GLY A 43 -11.86 21.41 -22.61
C GLY A 43 -11.29 20.31 -21.71
N ALA A 44 -10.77 20.61 -20.51
CA ALA A 44 -10.35 19.57 -19.56
C ALA A 44 -11.53 18.75 -19.01
N PHE A 45 -12.70 19.37 -18.86
CA PHE A 45 -13.98 18.73 -18.53
C PHE A 45 -15.05 19.27 -19.48
N SER A 46 -15.91 18.38 -19.99
CA SER A 46 -17.12 18.82 -20.67
C SER A 46 -18.03 19.55 -19.67
N ASN A 47 -18.97 20.37 -20.15
CA ASN A 47 -19.92 21.04 -19.24
C ASN A 47 -20.75 20.04 -18.41
N GLN A 48 -20.94 18.82 -18.91
CA GLN A 48 -21.64 17.73 -18.20
C GLN A 48 -20.80 17.11 -17.09
N ASP A 49 -19.46 17.15 -17.21
CA ASP A 49 -18.53 16.53 -16.25
C ASP A 49 -18.04 17.50 -15.17
N LYS A 50 -18.21 18.82 -15.38
CA LYS A 50 -17.86 19.85 -14.39
C LYS A 50 -18.42 19.59 -12.98
N PRO A 51 -19.66 19.12 -12.79
CA PRO A 51 -20.20 18.84 -11.46
C PRO A 51 -19.41 17.79 -10.67
N ILE A 52 -18.74 16.84 -11.34
CA ILE A 52 -17.95 15.77 -10.71
C ILE A 52 -16.43 16.06 -10.69
N ALA A 53 -15.99 17.19 -11.23
CA ALA A 53 -14.56 17.49 -11.40
C ALA A 53 -13.77 17.41 -10.07
N TRP A 54 -14.35 17.86 -8.97
CA TRP A 54 -13.69 17.81 -7.66
C TRP A 54 -13.50 16.38 -7.15
N PHE A 55 -14.55 15.56 -7.24
CA PHE A 55 -14.48 14.13 -6.94
C PHE A 55 -13.39 13.45 -7.77
N VAL A 56 -13.42 13.64 -9.09
CA VAL A 56 -12.44 13.03 -10.02
C VAL A 56 -11.01 13.42 -9.62
N MET A 57 -10.76 14.70 -9.36
CA MET A 57 -9.43 15.19 -8.98
C MET A 57 -8.93 14.58 -7.66
N VAL A 58 -9.79 14.39 -6.65
CA VAL A 58 -9.40 13.72 -5.39
C VAL A 58 -8.87 12.32 -5.67
N PHE A 59 -9.53 11.55 -6.55
CA PHE A 59 -9.10 10.20 -6.92
C PHE A 59 -7.89 10.19 -7.86
N THR A 60 -7.72 11.21 -8.71
CA THR A 60 -6.50 11.34 -9.54
C THR A 60 -5.25 11.53 -8.69
N PHE A 61 -5.33 12.31 -7.61
CA PHE A 61 -4.20 12.55 -6.70
C PHE A 61 -4.02 11.48 -5.62
N ALA A 62 -4.99 10.58 -5.41
CA ALA A 62 -4.90 9.54 -4.37
C ALA A 62 -3.69 8.60 -4.56
N PRO A 63 -3.42 8.03 -5.76
CA PRO A 63 -2.26 7.17 -5.97
C PRO A 63 -0.93 7.88 -5.68
N LEU A 64 -0.83 9.18 -5.98
CA LEU A 64 0.37 9.98 -5.70
C LEU A 64 0.60 10.15 -4.19
N ALA A 65 -0.48 10.38 -3.43
CA ALA A 65 -0.43 10.44 -1.97
C ALA A 65 -0.05 9.07 -1.38
N ASP A 66 -0.57 7.98 -1.92
CA ASP A 66 -0.28 6.62 -1.46
C ASP A 66 1.17 6.23 -1.73
N MET A 67 1.69 6.52 -2.93
CA MET A 67 3.10 6.33 -3.26
C MET A 67 4.02 7.14 -2.34
N ALA A 68 3.71 8.42 -2.12
CA ALA A 68 4.45 9.27 -1.20
C ALA A 68 4.40 8.71 0.23
N TYR A 69 3.26 8.19 0.66
CA TYR A 69 3.10 7.57 1.96
C TYR A 69 4.00 6.34 2.10
N VAL A 70 4.00 5.42 1.14
CA VAL A 70 4.84 4.21 1.16
C VAL A 70 6.31 4.57 1.28
N VAL A 71 6.79 5.58 0.55
CA VAL A 71 8.18 6.03 0.64
C VAL A 71 8.50 6.60 2.03
N LEU A 72 7.63 7.48 2.56
CA LEU A 72 7.84 8.12 3.86
C LEU A 72 7.76 7.14 5.03
N SER A 73 6.82 6.19 4.98
CA SER A 73 6.63 5.17 6.01
C SER A 73 7.75 4.13 5.96
N ALA A 74 8.23 3.74 4.78
CA ALA A 74 9.38 2.85 4.63
C ALA A 74 10.65 3.50 5.19
N TRP A 75 10.89 4.77 4.86
CA TRP A 75 12.00 5.53 5.44
C TRP A 75 11.91 5.63 6.97
N GLN A 76 10.70 5.84 7.50
CA GLN A 76 10.47 5.84 8.95
C GLN A 76 10.75 4.46 9.56
N ASN A 77 10.34 3.36 8.91
CA ASN A 77 10.64 2.01 9.38
C ASN A 77 12.14 1.80 9.54
N GLU A 78 12.93 2.15 8.53
CA GLU A 78 14.39 1.99 8.56
C GLU A 78 15.06 2.85 9.63
N LYS A 79 14.53 4.06 9.85
CA LYS A 79 15.00 4.92 10.95
C LYS A 79 14.70 4.32 12.31
N GLU A 80 13.56 3.65 12.47
CA GLU A 80 13.20 2.98 13.72
C GLU A 80 14.08 1.75 13.96
N TYR A 81 14.35 0.94 12.93
CA TYR A 81 15.26 -0.21 13.02
C TYR A 81 16.69 0.17 13.40
N SER A 82 17.15 1.35 12.99
CA SER A 82 18.50 1.83 13.28
C SER A 82 18.63 2.75 14.49
N SER A 83 17.54 3.06 15.18
CA SER A 83 17.54 3.95 16.33
C SER A 83 18.02 3.25 17.61
N GLN A 84 18.97 3.87 18.32
CA GLN A 84 19.44 3.37 19.62
C GLN A 84 18.32 3.35 20.67
N THR A 85 17.43 4.35 20.68
CA THR A 85 16.32 4.42 21.65
C THR A 85 15.33 3.27 21.49
N TRP A 86 15.03 2.88 20.24
CA TRP A 86 14.07 1.80 19.98
C TRP A 86 14.66 0.42 20.28
N ARG A 87 15.99 0.27 20.20
CA ARG A 87 16.71 -0.97 20.51
C ARG A 87 16.81 -1.28 22.00
N LEU A 88 16.70 -0.27 22.87
CA LEU A 88 16.68 -0.47 24.33
C LEU A 88 15.34 -1.01 24.84
N VAL A 89 14.32 -1.07 23.98
CA VAL A 89 13.00 -1.59 24.35
C VAL A 89 13.10 -3.11 24.55
N PRO A 90 12.70 -3.67 25.71
CA PRO A 90 12.78 -5.10 25.97
C PRO A 90 11.68 -5.85 25.20
N VAL A 91 11.94 -6.15 23.93
CA VAL A 91 11.07 -6.84 22.97
C VAL A 91 11.92 -7.71 22.03
N SER A 92 11.38 -8.82 21.53
CA SER A 92 12.09 -9.65 20.55
C SER A 92 12.14 -8.99 19.16
N SER A 93 13.19 -9.27 18.39
CA SER A 93 13.40 -8.75 17.03
C SER A 93 12.20 -9.05 16.11
N SER A 94 11.58 -10.23 16.22
CA SER A 94 10.37 -10.57 15.44
C SER A 94 9.18 -9.67 15.76
N LYS A 95 8.92 -9.43 17.06
CA LYS A 95 7.83 -8.54 17.49
C LYS A 95 8.12 -7.10 17.10
N PHE A 96 9.37 -6.68 17.17
CA PHE A 96 9.82 -5.35 16.74
C PHE A 96 9.65 -5.14 15.23
N TYR A 97 10.10 -6.12 14.43
CA TYR A 97 9.93 -6.14 12.98
C TYR A 97 8.46 -6.04 12.57
N LEU A 98 7.63 -6.95 13.09
CA LEU A 98 6.20 -7.01 12.76
C LEU A 98 5.45 -5.77 13.23
N ALA A 99 5.73 -5.25 14.43
CA ALA A 99 5.07 -4.05 14.93
C ALA A 99 5.33 -2.85 14.02
N ASN A 100 6.55 -2.73 13.49
CA ASN A 100 6.93 -1.64 12.63
C ASN A 100 6.22 -1.71 11.26
N ILE A 101 6.31 -2.86 10.56
CA ILE A 101 5.65 -3.05 9.26
C ILE A 101 4.13 -2.93 9.38
N LEU A 102 3.52 -3.64 10.34
CA LEU A 102 2.07 -3.59 10.52
C LEU A 102 1.60 -2.17 10.87
N SER A 103 2.39 -1.40 11.64
CA SER A 103 2.04 0.00 11.92
C SER A 103 2.04 0.87 10.66
N ALA A 104 2.91 0.59 9.69
CA ALA A 104 2.94 1.28 8.40
C ALA A 104 1.73 0.90 7.53
N ILE A 105 1.39 -0.38 7.47
CA ILE A 105 0.23 -0.88 6.72
C ILE A 105 -1.08 -0.31 7.29
N VAL A 106 -1.28 -0.39 8.61
CA VAL A 106 -2.51 0.12 9.23
C VAL A 106 -2.68 1.63 9.05
N ASN A 107 -1.59 2.41 9.11
CA ASN A 107 -1.67 3.84 8.80
C ASN A 107 -1.89 4.11 7.29
N GLY A 108 -1.42 3.25 6.39
CA GLY A 108 -1.73 3.32 4.97
C GLY A 108 -3.21 3.04 4.68
N LEU A 109 -3.77 1.99 5.29
CA LEU A 109 -5.21 1.73 5.23
C LEU A 109 -6.02 2.89 5.82
N TYR A 110 -5.51 3.52 6.88
CA TYR A 110 -6.15 4.71 7.44
C TYR A 110 -6.12 5.91 6.48
N LEU A 111 -5.05 6.08 5.68
CA LEU A 111 -5.03 7.08 4.60
C LEU A 111 -6.12 6.80 3.55
N VAL A 112 -6.26 5.54 3.11
CA VAL A 112 -7.31 5.11 2.18
C VAL A 112 -8.70 5.42 2.73
N LEU A 113 -8.95 5.17 4.01
CA LEU A 113 -10.23 5.51 4.65
C LEU A 113 -10.51 7.03 4.63
N ILE A 114 -9.49 7.86 4.88
CA ILE A 114 -9.62 9.32 4.77
C ILE A 114 -9.92 9.72 3.32
N GLN A 115 -9.26 9.11 2.34
CA GLN A 115 -9.49 9.38 0.92
C GLN A 115 -10.91 9.00 0.47
N ILE A 116 -11.44 7.87 0.94
CA ILE A 116 -12.85 7.51 0.72
C ILE A 116 -13.77 8.59 1.30
N GLY A 117 -13.51 9.03 2.53
CA GLY A 117 -14.26 10.12 3.16
C GLY A 117 -14.18 11.43 2.36
N MET A 118 -13.00 11.81 1.89
CA MET A 118 -12.81 12.98 1.01
C MET A 118 -13.57 12.82 -0.30
N GLY A 119 -13.55 11.63 -0.91
CA GLY A 119 -14.32 11.31 -2.10
C GLY A 119 -15.81 11.53 -1.91
N VAL A 120 -16.38 10.99 -0.81
CA VAL A 120 -17.80 11.20 -0.48
C VAL A 120 -18.12 12.69 -0.35
N VAL A 121 -17.33 13.45 0.43
CA VAL A 121 -17.57 14.88 0.65
C VAL A 121 -17.48 15.69 -0.65
N THR A 122 -16.48 15.40 -1.47
CA THR A 122 -16.25 16.12 -2.74
C THR A 122 -17.21 15.72 -3.86
N PHE A 123 -17.92 14.60 -3.70
CA PHE A 123 -19.01 14.20 -4.59
C PHE A 123 -20.34 14.88 -4.28
N LEU A 124 -20.59 15.30 -3.03
CA LEU A 124 -21.88 15.89 -2.63
C LEU A 124 -22.34 17.06 -3.51
N PRO A 125 -21.48 18.03 -3.93
CA PRO A 125 -21.90 19.12 -4.82
C PRO A 125 -22.40 18.63 -6.18
N ALA A 126 -21.91 17.49 -6.69
CA ALA A 126 -22.33 16.92 -7.96
C ALA A 126 -23.82 16.56 -7.96
N LEU A 127 -24.38 16.21 -6.80
CA LEU A 127 -25.79 15.86 -6.63
C LEU A 127 -26.75 17.04 -6.85
N ILE A 128 -26.24 18.27 -6.94
CA ILE A 128 -27.05 19.44 -7.30
C ILE A 128 -27.39 19.41 -8.81
N SER A 129 -26.52 18.81 -9.64
CA SER A 129 -26.73 18.71 -11.08
C SER A 129 -27.91 17.80 -11.42
N ASN A 130 -28.78 18.25 -12.34
CA ASN A 130 -29.88 17.43 -12.87
C ASN A 130 -29.34 16.21 -13.63
N ASP A 131 -28.27 16.36 -14.38
CA ASP A 131 -27.67 15.29 -15.19
C ASP A 131 -27.11 14.17 -14.30
N VAL A 132 -26.43 14.54 -13.21
CA VAL A 132 -25.91 13.56 -12.25
C VAL A 132 -27.04 12.83 -11.53
N ARG A 133 -28.09 13.55 -11.12
CA ARG A 133 -29.25 12.93 -10.45
C ARG A 133 -30.04 12.00 -11.36
N THR A 134 -30.23 12.37 -12.61
CA THR A 134 -30.92 11.53 -13.61
C THR A 134 -30.10 10.28 -13.91
N ASN A 135 -28.79 10.39 -14.11
CA ASN A 135 -27.91 9.23 -14.27
C ASN A 135 -27.97 8.27 -13.06
N ILE A 136 -27.93 8.80 -11.83
CA ILE A 136 -28.07 7.98 -10.61
C ILE A 136 -29.45 7.29 -10.57
N TRP A 137 -30.51 7.99 -10.94
CA TRP A 137 -31.86 7.43 -10.98
C TRP A 137 -32.00 6.33 -12.04
N GLU A 138 -31.42 6.51 -13.22
CA GLU A 138 -31.40 5.49 -14.28
C GLU A 138 -30.64 4.24 -13.86
N ILE A 139 -29.47 4.40 -13.22
CA ILE A 139 -28.71 3.28 -12.64
C ILE A 139 -29.55 2.55 -11.59
N ASN A 140 -30.16 3.30 -10.67
CA ASN A 140 -31.02 2.71 -9.63
C ASN A 140 -32.24 1.99 -10.23
N GLN A 141 -32.80 2.51 -11.33
CA GLN A 141 -33.92 1.87 -12.02
C GLN A 141 -33.48 0.61 -12.78
N ALA A 142 -32.31 0.62 -13.41
CA ALA A 142 -31.74 -0.56 -14.04
C ALA A 142 -31.50 -1.68 -13.01
N ILE A 143 -30.96 -1.32 -11.84
CA ILE A 143 -30.76 -2.25 -10.72
C ILE A 143 -32.10 -2.76 -10.19
N SER A 144 -33.10 -1.91 -9.98
CA SER A 144 -34.40 -2.32 -9.43
C SER A 144 -35.22 -3.18 -10.40
N LYS A 145 -35.18 -2.88 -11.71
CA LYS A 145 -35.78 -3.72 -12.76
C LYS A 145 -35.13 -5.10 -12.81
N SER A 146 -33.81 -5.18 -12.56
CA SER A 146 -33.11 -6.47 -12.44
C SER A 146 -33.48 -7.26 -11.18
N SER A 147 -34.02 -6.59 -10.15
CA SER A 147 -34.32 -7.16 -8.83
C SER A 147 -35.70 -7.84 -8.75
N GLN A 148 -36.66 -7.50 -9.64
CA GLN A 148 -38.00 -8.11 -9.63
C GLN A 148 -38.03 -9.56 -10.14
N ALA A 149 -36.93 -10.06 -10.73
CA ALA A 149 -36.85 -11.40 -11.31
C ALA A 149 -36.49 -12.53 -10.31
N GLY A 150 -36.47 -12.29 -8.99
CA GLY A 150 -35.98 -13.27 -7.99
C GLY A 150 -34.46 -13.45 -7.98
N ASP A 151 -33.77 -12.76 -8.88
CA ASP A 151 -32.38 -12.93 -9.30
C ASP A 151 -31.44 -11.90 -8.66
N PHE A 152 -31.94 -11.05 -7.75
CA PHE A 152 -31.19 -9.93 -7.18
C PHE A 152 -29.93 -10.39 -6.45
N TRP A 153 -30.07 -11.34 -5.51
CA TRP A 153 -28.95 -11.83 -4.71
C TRP A 153 -27.94 -12.61 -5.54
N GLN A 154 -28.38 -13.31 -6.58
CA GLN A 154 -27.52 -14.01 -7.52
C GLN A 154 -26.75 -13.01 -8.39
N LYS A 155 -27.42 -12.01 -8.97
CA LYS A 155 -26.76 -10.92 -9.72
C LYS A 155 -25.86 -10.04 -8.85
N LEU A 156 -26.21 -9.81 -7.59
CA LEU A 156 -25.33 -9.11 -6.64
C LEU A 156 -24.09 -9.94 -6.33
N SER A 157 -24.23 -11.25 -6.14
CA SER A 157 -23.10 -12.16 -5.95
C SER A 157 -22.22 -12.23 -7.21
N ASP A 158 -22.81 -12.23 -8.40
CA ASP A 158 -22.10 -12.27 -9.68
C ASP A 158 -21.44 -10.92 -10.01
N SER A 159 -22.08 -9.80 -9.63
CA SER A 159 -21.54 -8.44 -9.85
C SER A 159 -20.51 -8.03 -8.80
N PHE A 160 -20.59 -8.59 -7.60
CA PHE A 160 -19.67 -8.38 -6.50
C PHE A 160 -19.16 -9.74 -6.00
N PRO A 161 -18.21 -10.37 -6.73
CA PRO A 161 -17.65 -11.65 -6.33
C PRO A 161 -16.84 -11.47 -5.04
N ILE A 162 -17.50 -11.60 -3.89
CA ILE A 162 -16.94 -11.33 -2.55
C ILE A 162 -15.64 -12.11 -2.34
N GLY A 163 -15.57 -13.35 -2.85
CA GLY A 163 -14.38 -14.18 -2.79
C GLY A 163 -13.19 -13.56 -3.53
N GLU A 164 -13.39 -13.05 -4.74
CA GLU A 164 -12.35 -12.38 -5.52
C GLU A 164 -11.95 -11.04 -4.89
N MET A 165 -12.91 -10.26 -4.38
CA MET A 165 -12.64 -9.00 -3.69
C MET A 165 -11.80 -9.22 -2.42
N LEU A 166 -12.13 -10.23 -1.63
CA LEU A 166 -11.36 -10.60 -0.43
C LEU A 166 -9.97 -11.10 -0.81
N SER A 167 -9.86 -11.89 -1.88
CA SER A 167 -8.58 -12.39 -2.39
C SER A 167 -7.70 -11.26 -2.93
N ALA A 168 -8.29 -10.28 -3.63
CA ALA A 168 -7.60 -9.08 -4.09
C ALA A 168 -7.15 -8.18 -2.92
N LEU A 169 -7.97 -8.05 -1.87
CA LEU A 169 -7.58 -7.34 -0.66
C LEU A 169 -6.40 -8.03 0.04
N LEU A 170 -6.42 -9.37 0.13
CA LEU A 170 -5.29 -10.14 0.65
C LEU A 170 -4.03 -9.93 -0.20
N ALA A 171 -4.15 -9.96 -1.53
CA ALA A 171 -3.07 -9.69 -2.47
C ALA A 171 -2.45 -8.31 -2.23
N PHE A 172 -3.29 -7.29 -2.03
CA PHE A 172 -2.85 -5.93 -1.72
C PHE A 172 -2.08 -5.87 -0.40
N LEU A 173 -2.55 -6.55 0.65
CA LEU A 173 -1.87 -6.58 1.95
C LEU A 173 -0.53 -7.32 1.89
N LEU A 174 -0.47 -8.46 1.20
CA LEU A 174 0.77 -9.20 0.97
C LEU A 174 1.75 -8.36 0.14
N PHE A 175 1.28 -7.68 -0.90
CA PHE A 175 2.12 -6.80 -1.69
C PHE A 175 2.70 -5.66 -0.86
N ALA A 176 1.90 -5.07 0.04
CA ALA A 176 2.41 -4.07 0.96
C ALA A 176 3.51 -4.64 1.88
N ILE A 177 3.29 -5.84 2.46
CA ILE A 177 4.31 -6.54 3.27
C ILE A 177 5.58 -6.78 2.45
N LEU A 178 5.44 -7.23 1.20
CA LEU A 178 6.54 -7.49 0.29
C LEU A 178 7.38 -6.22 0.07
N VAL A 179 6.74 -5.10 -0.29
CA VAL A 179 7.43 -3.83 -0.52
C VAL A 179 8.23 -3.38 0.71
N TYR A 180 7.64 -3.42 1.90
CA TYR A 180 8.37 -3.07 3.14
C TYR A 180 9.49 -4.07 3.45
N SER A 181 9.27 -5.36 3.21
CA SER A 181 10.26 -6.41 3.45
C SER A 181 11.47 -6.23 2.55
N ILE A 182 11.28 -5.92 1.26
CA ILE A 182 12.35 -5.66 0.28
C ILE A 182 13.20 -4.47 0.72
N VAL A 183 12.55 -3.34 1.04
CA VAL A 183 13.26 -2.11 1.48
C VAL A 183 14.10 -2.40 2.72
N THR A 184 13.52 -3.15 3.67
CA THR A 184 14.22 -3.55 4.91
C THR A 184 15.42 -4.46 4.59
N THR A 185 15.25 -5.48 3.75
CA THR A 185 16.32 -6.41 3.39
C THR A 185 17.48 -5.68 2.72
N LEU A 186 17.19 -4.78 1.78
CA LEU A 186 18.21 -3.99 1.09
C LEU A 186 18.96 -3.08 2.07
N ASN A 187 18.25 -2.37 2.95
CA ASN A 187 18.87 -1.47 3.91
C ASN A 187 19.69 -2.20 4.99
N LEU A 188 19.16 -3.29 5.57
CA LEU A 188 19.88 -4.08 6.57
C LEU A 188 21.09 -4.77 5.96
N SER A 189 20.94 -5.44 4.82
CA SER A 189 22.06 -6.10 4.12
C SER A 189 23.15 -5.11 3.75
N SER A 190 22.79 -3.94 3.20
CA SER A 190 23.74 -2.89 2.85
C SER A 190 24.54 -2.41 4.06
N ARG A 191 23.89 -2.22 5.22
CA ARG A 191 24.56 -1.83 6.47
C ARG A 191 25.50 -2.92 6.97
N THR A 192 25.00 -4.15 7.06
CA THR A 192 25.77 -5.31 7.50
C THR A 192 27.04 -5.50 6.66
N ILE A 193 26.94 -5.44 5.33
CA ILE A 193 28.11 -5.57 4.44
C ILE A 193 29.09 -4.41 4.64
N THR A 194 28.58 -3.18 4.80
CA THR A 194 29.44 -2.00 5.01
C THR A 194 30.22 -2.09 6.33
N ASP A 195 29.65 -2.70 7.36
CA ASP A 195 30.32 -2.86 8.67
C ASP A 195 31.54 -3.80 8.61
N PHE A 196 31.59 -4.69 7.62
CA PHE A 196 32.72 -5.59 7.35
C PHE A 196 33.80 -4.98 6.44
N LEU A 197 33.55 -3.81 5.83
CA LEU A 197 34.52 -3.13 4.99
C LEU A 197 35.48 -2.25 5.81
N PRO A 198 36.74 -2.09 5.36
CA PRO A 198 37.72 -1.25 6.05
C PRO A 198 37.32 0.24 6.07
N ASP A 199 36.70 0.73 4.99
CA ASP A 199 36.24 2.12 4.85
C ASP A 199 34.77 2.31 5.29
N LYS A 200 34.52 2.08 6.59
CA LYS A 200 33.19 2.11 7.23
C LYS A 200 32.37 3.40 7.04
N HIS A 201 33.00 4.48 6.57
CA HIS A 201 32.38 5.82 6.51
C HIS A 201 32.09 6.33 5.09
N SER A 202 32.50 5.61 4.04
CA SER A 202 32.28 6.09 2.68
C SER A 202 30.83 5.91 2.25
N LYS A 203 30.09 7.02 2.18
CA LYS A 203 28.70 7.06 1.65
C LYS A 203 28.61 6.50 0.22
N LEU A 204 29.68 6.66 -0.57
CA LEU A 204 29.77 6.17 -1.93
C LEU A 204 29.82 4.64 -1.96
N ILE A 205 30.65 4.02 -1.13
CA ILE A 205 30.77 2.56 -1.03
C ILE A 205 29.41 1.95 -0.67
N ARG A 206 28.72 2.51 0.32
CA ARG A 206 27.39 2.05 0.72
C ARG A 206 26.36 2.18 -0.41
N PHE A 207 26.41 3.27 -1.17
CA PHE A 207 25.53 3.48 -2.32
C PHE A 207 25.79 2.45 -3.43
N VAL A 208 27.05 2.15 -3.73
CA VAL A 208 27.41 1.11 -4.71
C VAL A 208 26.92 -0.27 -4.26
N ILE A 209 27.13 -0.63 -2.99
CA ILE A 209 26.61 -1.88 -2.41
C ILE A 209 25.09 -1.95 -2.56
N MET A 210 24.37 -0.85 -2.31
CA MET A 210 22.93 -0.80 -2.47
C MET A 210 22.50 -1.11 -3.91
N ILE A 211 23.15 -0.50 -4.91
CA ILE A 211 22.87 -0.76 -6.33
C ILE A 211 23.12 -2.23 -6.67
N VAL A 212 24.25 -2.79 -6.23
CA VAL A 212 24.59 -4.20 -6.46
C VAL A 212 23.55 -5.12 -5.83
N LEU A 213 23.13 -4.84 -4.58
CA LEU A 213 22.08 -5.60 -3.91
C LEU A 213 20.74 -5.51 -4.64
N ILE A 214 20.36 -4.34 -5.16
CA ILE A 214 19.15 -4.18 -5.98
C ILE A 214 19.23 -5.06 -7.23
N PHE A 215 20.37 -5.06 -7.92
CA PHE A 215 20.56 -5.90 -9.11
C PHE A 215 20.46 -7.40 -8.78
N ILE A 216 21.15 -7.85 -7.74
CA ILE A 216 21.07 -9.23 -7.25
C ILE A 216 19.63 -9.59 -6.89
N PHE A 217 18.93 -8.68 -6.20
CA PHE A 217 17.54 -8.88 -5.80
C PHE A 217 16.63 -9.07 -7.00
N ILE A 218 16.73 -8.21 -8.03
CA ILE A 218 15.95 -8.34 -9.28
C ILE A 218 16.19 -9.69 -9.95
N VAL A 219 17.45 -10.11 -10.07
CA VAL A 219 17.81 -11.41 -10.67
C VAL A 219 17.24 -12.56 -9.85
N LEU A 220 17.36 -12.52 -8.52
CA LEU A 220 16.81 -13.55 -7.64
C LEU A 220 15.29 -13.62 -7.74
N THR A 221 14.58 -12.49 -7.70
CA THR A 221 13.12 -12.46 -7.79
C THR A 221 12.62 -12.98 -9.13
N ASN A 222 13.31 -12.65 -10.24
CA ASN A 222 12.95 -13.18 -11.55
C ASN A 222 13.12 -14.71 -11.63
N ASN A 223 14.23 -15.23 -11.11
CA ASN A 223 14.48 -16.67 -11.08
C ASN A 223 13.51 -17.41 -10.14
N LEU A 224 13.24 -16.83 -8.96
CA LEU A 224 12.22 -17.35 -8.04
C LEU A 224 10.83 -17.36 -8.69
N GLY A 225 10.46 -16.29 -9.40
CA GLY A 225 9.20 -16.21 -10.14
C GLY A 225 9.11 -17.28 -11.23
N SER A 226 10.19 -17.54 -11.96
CA SER A 226 10.25 -18.61 -12.96
C SER A 226 10.12 -20.00 -12.33
N LEU A 227 10.85 -20.29 -11.25
CA LEU A 227 10.76 -21.56 -10.52
C LEU A 227 9.37 -21.79 -9.94
N LEU A 228 8.77 -20.76 -9.35
CA LEU A 228 7.43 -20.84 -8.78
C LEU A 228 6.36 -21.00 -9.86
N ASN A 229 6.53 -20.38 -11.03
CA ASN A 229 5.67 -20.61 -12.19
C ASN A 229 5.77 -22.06 -12.73
N GLN A 230 6.94 -22.70 -12.66
CA GLN A 230 7.08 -24.11 -13.01
C GLN A 230 6.38 -25.06 -12.02
N LEU A 231 6.19 -24.62 -10.78
CA LEU A 231 5.46 -25.36 -9.75
C LEU A 231 3.95 -25.19 -9.83
N ARG A 232 3.43 -24.30 -10.70
CA ARG A 232 1.99 -24.12 -10.89
C ARG A 232 1.40 -25.35 -11.59
N TRP A 233 0.36 -25.92 -10.99
CA TRP A 233 -0.33 -27.11 -11.52
C TRP A 233 -1.37 -26.71 -12.57
N GLY A 234 -0.90 -26.37 -13.77
CA GLY A 234 -1.73 -26.13 -14.96
C GLY A 234 -2.26 -24.69 -15.11
N GLU A 235 -2.99 -24.46 -16.21
CA GLU A 235 -3.64 -23.17 -16.48
C GLU A 235 -4.95 -23.07 -15.69
N THR A 236 -5.00 -22.11 -14.76
CA THR A 236 -6.21 -21.81 -13.98
C THR A 236 -7.13 -20.86 -14.76
N SER A 237 -8.26 -21.37 -15.24
CA SER A 237 -9.31 -20.57 -15.88
C SER A 237 -10.25 -19.88 -14.89
N ASN A 238 -10.18 -20.23 -13.60
CA ASN A 238 -10.98 -19.64 -12.53
C ASN A 238 -10.19 -18.51 -11.84
N GLY A 239 -10.74 -17.29 -11.90
CA GLY A 239 -10.12 -16.08 -11.34
C GLY A 239 -9.82 -16.18 -9.84
N LEU A 240 -10.71 -16.76 -9.06
CA LEU A 240 -10.50 -16.94 -7.61
C LEU A 240 -9.33 -17.87 -7.31
N VAL A 241 -9.21 -18.98 -8.05
CA VAL A 241 -8.08 -19.92 -7.89
C VAL A 241 -6.77 -19.26 -8.31
N ALA A 242 -6.78 -18.48 -9.41
CA ALA A 242 -5.62 -17.71 -9.83
C ALA A 242 -5.17 -16.69 -8.77
N PHE A 243 -6.10 -15.97 -8.13
CA PHE A 243 -5.77 -15.09 -7.01
C PHE A 243 -5.24 -15.87 -5.80
N ALA A 244 -5.83 -17.02 -5.48
CA ALA A 244 -5.38 -17.84 -4.36
C ALA A 244 -3.95 -18.36 -4.56
N GLU A 245 -3.62 -18.83 -5.77
CA GLU A 245 -2.26 -19.23 -6.16
C GLU A 245 -1.27 -18.06 -6.01
N GLY A 246 -1.62 -16.88 -6.55
CA GLY A 246 -0.79 -15.69 -6.46
C GLY A 246 -0.56 -15.23 -5.02
N ASN A 247 -1.61 -15.27 -4.18
CA ASN A 247 -1.53 -14.94 -2.77
C ASN A 247 -0.65 -15.92 -2.00
N LEU A 248 -0.78 -17.22 -2.26
CA LEU A 248 0.07 -18.24 -1.63
C LEU A 248 1.54 -18.00 -1.99
N MET A 249 1.82 -17.77 -3.27
CA MET A 249 3.18 -17.51 -3.76
C MET A 249 3.78 -16.26 -3.11
N MET A 250 3.01 -15.16 -3.03
CA MET A 250 3.47 -13.93 -2.40
C MET A 250 3.70 -14.10 -0.90
N ALA A 251 2.80 -14.81 -0.20
CA ALA A 251 2.96 -15.11 1.21
C ALA A 251 4.22 -15.94 1.51
N LEU A 252 4.58 -16.90 0.63
CA LEU A 252 5.82 -17.65 0.77
C LEU A 252 7.06 -16.75 0.66
N ILE A 253 7.06 -15.84 -0.32
CA ILE A 253 8.15 -14.87 -0.50
C ILE A 253 8.24 -13.94 0.72
N ASP A 254 7.11 -13.45 1.22
CA ASP A 254 7.05 -12.60 2.42
C ASP A 254 7.59 -13.31 3.67
N ILE A 255 7.27 -14.60 3.84
CA ILE A 255 7.80 -15.41 4.94
C ILE A 255 9.32 -15.55 4.83
N ILE A 256 9.85 -15.81 3.63
CA ILE A 256 11.30 -15.93 3.40
C ILE A 256 12.00 -14.61 3.71
N LEU A 257 11.56 -13.50 3.10
CA LEU A 257 12.17 -12.18 3.31
C LEU A 257 12.00 -11.69 4.75
N GLY A 258 10.83 -11.89 5.34
CA GLY A 258 10.57 -11.57 6.73
C GLY A 258 11.50 -12.34 7.67
N SER A 259 11.76 -13.62 7.39
CA SER A 259 12.70 -14.43 8.18
C SER A 259 14.14 -13.92 8.04
N ILE A 260 14.58 -13.59 6.83
CA ILE A 260 15.90 -12.98 6.57
C ILE A 260 16.03 -11.66 7.34
N ASN A 261 15.01 -10.80 7.29
CA ASN A 261 15.01 -9.51 7.99
C ASN A 261 15.08 -9.66 9.51
N ILE A 262 14.32 -10.60 10.07
CA ILE A 262 14.37 -10.90 11.51
C ILE A 262 15.75 -11.41 11.91
N TRP A 263 16.34 -12.29 11.10
CA TRP A 263 17.70 -12.80 11.32
C TRP A 263 18.76 -11.69 11.25
N LEU A 264 18.71 -10.82 10.24
CA LEU A 264 19.62 -9.68 10.10
C LEU A 264 19.49 -8.68 11.26
N LEU A 265 18.26 -8.45 11.73
CA LEU A 265 18.02 -7.60 12.90
C LEU A 265 18.65 -8.21 14.16
N LYS A 266 18.40 -9.49 14.40
CA LYS A 266 18.86 -10.20 15.59
C LYS A 266 20.38 -10.32 15.63
N ASP A 267 21.02 -10.78 14.56
CA ASP A 267 22.43 -11.20 14.62
C ASP A 267 23.41 -10.08 14.26
N PHE A 268 22.98 -9.05 13.50
CA PHE A 268 23.87 -7.98 13.03
C PHE A 268 23.50 -6.58 13.53
N HIS A 269 22.30 -6.41 14.08
CA HIS A 269 21.84 -5.11 14.58
C HIS A 269 21.51 -5.12 16.08
N GLU A 270 21.42 -6.26 16.76
CA GLU A 270 21.38 -6.35 18.23
C GLU A 270 22.80 -6.38 18.82
N GLY A 271 23.40 -5.20 18.98
CA GLY A 271 24.37 -4.94 20.06
C GLY A 271 25.74 -5.59 19.89
N LYS A 272 26.64 -4.86 19.22
CA LYS A 272 27.88 -4.48 19.89
C LYS A 272 27.67 -3.14 20.59
#